data_AF-A0A7T1MD79-F1
#
_entry.id   AF-A0A7T1MD79-F1
#
_cell.length_a   1.000
_cell.length_b   1.000
_cell.length_c   1.000
_cell.angle_alpha   90.00
_cell.angle_beta   90.00
_cell.angle_gamma   90.00
#
_symmetry.space_group_name_H-M   'P 1'
#
loop_
_entity.id
_entity.type
_entity.pdbx_description
1 polymer ?
#
loop_
_entity_poly.entity_id
_entity_poly.type
_entity_poly.pdbx_seq_one_letter_code
_entity_poly.pdbx_strand_id
1 'polypeptide(L)'
;MHALSLPTWWIHITSVLEWMAAIVAVVVWGRRRQEGGWRWLALAMLPALVSAMAACTWHLFDNTPALDGLVVFQAGCTALGNSALALAAWNLWRHQPLPASAADVSPPGTVISPTLPTSQP
;
A
#
# COMPACT_ATOMS: atom_id res chain seq x y z
N MET A 1 0.51 -15.13 -34.56
CA MET A 1 -0.55 -14.76 -33.58
C MET A 1 -0.80 -13.26 -33.72
N HIS A 2 -1.95 -12.74 -33.30
CA HIS A 2 -2.32 -11.35 -33.57
C HIS A 2 -1.52 -10.35 -32.71
N ALA A 3 -0.94 -9.34 -33.36
CA ALA A 3 -0.31 -8.20 -32.70
C ALA A 3 -1.38 -7.37 -31.97
N LEU A 4 -1.01 -6.78 -30.83
CA LEU A 4 -1.88 -5.84 -30.12
C LEU A 4 -2.14 -4.58 -30.97
N SER A 5 -3.35 -4.06 -30.89
CA SER A 5 -3.68 -2.77 -31.53
C SER A 5 -2.94 -1.61 -30.86
N LEU A 6 -2.73 -0.50 -31.58
CA LEU A 6 -2.09 0.71 -31.03
C LEU A 6 -2.78 1.23 -29.75
N PRO A 7 -4.14 1.30 -29.67
CA PRO A 7 -4.81 1.66 -28.43
C PRO A 7 -4.50 0.72 -27.26
N THR A 8 -4.40 -0.58 -27.52
CA THR A 8 -4.09 -1.57 -26.48
C THR A 8 -2.65 -1.41 -25.99
N TRP A 9 -1.69 -1.17 -26.88
CA TRP A 9 -0.32 -0.85 -26.52
C TRP A 9 -0.21 0.39 -25.64
N TRP A 10 -0.98 1.42 -25.97
CA TRP A 10 -1.00 2.65 -25.20
C TRP A 10 -1.36 2.38 -23.73
N ILE A 11 -2.42 1.61 -23.48
CA ILE A 11 -2.86 1.25 -22.13
C ILE A 11 -1.75 0.53 -21.35
N HIS A 12 -1.04 -0.42 -21.97
CA HIS A 12 0.05 -1.14 -21.30
C HIS A 12 1.16 -0.20 -20.86
N ILE A 13 1.60 0.68 -21.76
CA ILE A 13 2.67 1.64 -21.48
C ILE A 13 2.22 2.62 -20.39
N THR A 14 1.03 3.19 -20.50
CA THR A 14 0.53 4.14 -19.51
C THR A 14 0.36 3.49 -18.14
N SER A 15 -0.18 2.28 -18.06
CA SER A 15 -0.35 1.58 -16.77
C SER A 15 0.98 1.25 -16.10
N VAL A 16 2.02 0.89 -16.86
CA VAL A 16 3.37 0.70 -16.30
C VAL A 16 3.91 2.01 -15.72
N LEU A 17 3.78 3.12 -16.46
CA LEU A 17 4.22 4.44 -15.99
C LEU A 17 3.44 4.91 -14.76
N GLU A 18 2.12 4.73 -14.75
CA GLU A 18 1.26 5.04 -13.61
C GLU A 18 1.65 4.22 -12.38
N TRP A 19 1.97 2.93 -12.55
CA TRP A 19 2.42 2.09 -11.45
C TRP A 19 3.78 2.54 -10.90
N MET A 20 4.73 2.91 -11.78
CA MET A 20 6.00 3.50 -11.36
C MET A 20 5.79 4.81 -10.57
N ALA A 21 4.89 5.69 -11.04
CA ALA A 21 4.54 6.92 -10.35
C ALA A 21 3.91 6.63 -8.97
N ALA A 22 3.05 5.61 -8.88
CA ALA A 22 2.44 5.18 -7.62
C ALA A 22 3.49 4.69 -6.61
N ILE A 23 4.47 3.89 -7.04
CA ILE A 23 5.59 3.45 -6.18
C ILE A 23 6.35 4.67 -5.63
N VAL A 24 6.67 5.65 -6.48
CA VAL A 24 7.34 6.89 -6.06
C VAL A 24 6.47 7.66 -5.06
N ALA A 25 5.18 7.79 -5.33
CA ALA A 25 4.24 8.48 -4.44
C ALA A 25 4.17 7.82 -3.05
N VAL A 26 4.13 6.49 -2.97
CA VAL A 26 4.16 5.72 -1.71
C VAL A 26 5.45 5.98 -0.93
N VAL A 27 6.60 6.00 -1.59
CA VAL A 27 7.89 6.32 -0.94
C VAL A 27 7.89 7.76 -0.40
N VAL A 28 7.47 8.73 -1.22
CA VAL A 28 7.41 10.15 -0.83
C VAL A 28 6.46 10.35 0.34
N TRP A 29 5.30 9.71 0.31
CA TRP A 29 4.31 9.76 1.39
C TRP A 29 4.88 9.20 2.70
N GLY A 30 5.52 8.03 2.64
CA GLY A 30 6.19 7.44 3.80
C GLY A 30 7.26 8.32 4.41
N ARG A 31 8.08 8.97 3.57
CA ARG A 31 9.11 9.93 4.01
C ARG A 31 8.49 11.13 4.71
N ARG A 32 7.40 11.68 4.18
CA ARG A 32 6.69 12.83 4.79
C ARG A 32 6.12 12.49 6.18
N ARG A 33 5.67 11.24 6.38
CA ARG A 33 5.15 10.76 7.67
C ARG A 33 6.23 10.28 8.64
N GLN A 34 7.49 10.19 8.19
CA GLN A 34 8.59 9.56 8.93
C GLN A 34 8.29 8.12 9.37
N GLU A 35 7.42 7.42 8.62
CA GLU A 35 7.00 6.06 8.90
C GLU A 35 7.76 5.08 8.00
N GLY A 36 8.65 4.27 8.58
CA GLY A 36 9.48 3.32 7.83
C GLY A 36 8.69 2.22 7.10
N GLY A 37 7.48 1.89 7.57
CA GLY A 37 6.63 0.83 7.01
C GLY A 37 6.26 1.04 5.54
N TRP A 38 6.13 2.28 5.09
CA TRP A 38 5.80 2.61 3.70
C TRP A 38 6.92 2.26 2.71
N ARG A 39 8.18 2.19 3.16
CA ARG A 39 9.30 1.73 2.32
C ARG A 39 9.13 0.25 1.99
N TRP A 40 8.67 -0.56 2.93
CA TRP A 40 8.36 -1.96 2.70
C TRP A 40 7.19 -2.16 1.76
N LEU A 41 6.15 -1.31 1.90
CA LEU A 41 5.02 -1.32 0.97
C LEU A 41 5.47 -0.99 -0.47
N ALA A 42 6.31 0.03 -0.65
CA ALA A 42 6.86 0.37 -1.96
C ALA A 42 7.74 -0.75 -2.55
N LEU A 43 8.56 -1.41 -1.73
CA LEU A 43 9.36 -2.57 -2.18
C LEU A 43 8.46 -3.75 -2.61
N ALA A 44 7.36 -3.97 -1.88
CA ALA A 44 6.40 -5.02 -2.19
C ALA A 44 5.64 -4.79 -3.51
N MET A 45 5.60 -3.57 -4.04
CA MET A 45 5.00 -3.24 -5.33
C MET A 45 5.89 -3.62 -6.54
N LEU A 46 7.19 -3.83 -6.33
CA LEU A 46 8.16 -4.07 -7.41
C LEU A 46 7.92 -5.39 -8.18
N PRO A 47 7.58 -6.52 -7.54
CA PRO A 47 7.28 -7.74 -8.29
C PRO A 47 6.10 -7.57 -9.26
N ALA A 48 5.08 -6.79 -8.91
CA ALA A 48 3.96 -6.48 -9.81
C ALA A 48 4.43 -5.66 -11.04
N LEU A 49 5.39 -4.74 -10.86
CA LEU A 49 6.01 -4.01 -11.96
C LEU A 49 6.78 -4.96 -12.89
N VAL A 50 7.57 -5.87 -12.33
CA VAL A 50 8.30 -6.88 -13.10
C VAL A 50 7.35 -7.79 -13.88
N SER A 51 6.23 -8.18 -13.27
CA SER A 51 5.16 -8.92 -13.94
C SER A 51 4.60 -8.16 -15.15
N ALA A 52 4.26 -6.88 -15.00
CA ALA A 52 3.77 -6.05 -16.10
C ALA A 52 4.80 -5.91 -17.24
N MET A 53 6.09 -5.76 -16.90
CA MET A 53 7.17 -5.72 -17.89
C MET A 53 7.34 -7.04 -18.64
N ALA A 54 7.19 -8.18 -17.96
CA ALA A 54 7.21 -9.50 -18.58
C ALA A 54 6.06 -9.67 -19.59
N ALA A 55 4.84 -9.25 -19.23
CA ALA A 55 3.69 -9.25 -20.12
C ALA A 55 3.90 -8.35 -21.36
N CYS A 56 4.39 -7.11 -21.16
CA CYS A 56 4.70 -6.19 -22.26
C CYS A 56 5.77 -6.77 -23.20
N THR A 57 6.77 -7.45 -22.65
CA THR A 57 7.82 -8.10 -23.42
C THR A 57 7.25 -9.25 -24.25
N TRP A 58 6.38 -10.09 -23.69
CA TRP A 58 5.74 -11.17 -24.44
C TRP A 58 4.91 -10.63 -25.61
N HIS A 59 4.17 -9.54 -25.38
CA HIS A 59 3.40 -8.87 -26.43
C HIS A 59 4.28 -8.18 -27.49
N LEU A 60 5.46 -7.68 -27.11
CA LEU A 60 6.44 -7.12 -28.06
C LEU A 60 6.92 -8.16 -29.08
N PHE A 61 6.97 -9.44 -28.68
CA PHE A 61 7.33 -10.57 -29.54
C PHE A 61 6.10 -11.31 -30.08
N ASP A 62 4.98 -10.61 -30.27
CA ASP A 62 3.75 -11.13 -30.88
C ASP A 62 3.21 -12.41 -30.23
N ASN A 63 3.36 -12.54 -28.92
CA ASN A 63 2.90 -13.71 -28.15
C ASN A 63 3.53 -15.02 -28.66
N THR A 64 4.81 -14.97 -29.03
CA THR A 64 5.51 -16.16 -29.52
C THR A 64 5.51 -17.28 -28.47
N PRO A 65 5.17 -18.53 -28.85
CA PRO A 65 5.22 -19.67 -27.94
C PRO A 65 6.62 -19.93 -27.35
N ALA A 66 7.67 -19.48 -28.05
CA ALA A 66 9.05 -19.58 -27.56
C ALA A 66 9.27 -18.84 -26.23
N LEU A 67 8.39 -17.90 -25.88
CA LEU A 67 8.43 -17.11 -24.65
C LEU A 67 7.32 -17.48 -23.66
N ASP A 68 6.65 -18.63 -23.79
CA ASP A 68 5.60 -19.05 -22.83
C ASP A 68 6.12 -19.13 -21.38
N GLY A 69 7.41 -19.43 -21.19
CA GLY A 69 8.06 -19.38 -19.87
C GLY A 69 7.97 -17.98 -19.22
N LEU A 70 7.89 -16.92 -20.01
CA LEU A 70 7.71 -15.55 -19.53
C LEU A 70 6.32 -15.32 -18.93
N VAL A 71 5.29 -16.02 -19.42
CA VAL A 71 3.93 -15.99 -18.86
C VAL A 71 3.91 -16.65 -17.48
N VAL A 72 4.62 -17.77 -17.31
CA VAL A 72 4.77 -18.43 -16.00
C VAL A 72 5.55 -17.53 -15.02
N PHE A 73 6.62 -16.89 -15.50
CA PHE A 73 7.38 -15.92 -14.71
C PHE A 73 6.53 -14.72 -14.29
N GLN A 74 5.77 -14.14 -15.23
CA GLN A 74 4.78 -13.10 -14.96
C GLN A 74 3.81 -13.53 -13.86
N ALA A 75 3.20 -14.71 -13.99
CA ALA A 75 2.26 -15.23 -13.00
C ALA A 75 2.89 -15.39 -11.61
N GLY A 76 4.14 -15.90 -11.54
CA GLY A 76 4.91 -16.00 -10.31
C GLY A 76 5.17 -14.63 -9.67
N CYS A 77 5.59 -13.64 -10.45
CA CYS A 77 5.79 -12.27 -9.99
C CYS A 77 4.49 -11.62 -9.51
N THR A 78 3.35 -11.89 -10.16
CA THR A 78 2.03 -11.42 -9.71
C THR A 78 1.65 -12.02 -8.37
N ALA A 79 1.78 -13.34 -8.21
CA ALA A 79 1.44 -14.03 -6.97
C ALA A 79 2.33 -13.54 -5.81
N LEU A 80 3.64 -13.42 -6.06
CA LEU A 80 4.59 -12.89 -5.10
C LEU A 80 4.29 -11.43 -4.72
N GLY A 81 4.04 -10.58 -5.72
CA GLY A 81 3.75 -9.16 -5.53
C GLY A 81 2.49 -8.94 -4.70
N ASN A 82 1.38 -9.62 -5.04
CA ASN A 82 0.14 -9.53 -4.29
C ASN A 82 0.30 -10.03 -2.85
N SER A 83 1.02 -11.13 -2.64
CA SER A 83 1.28 -11.67 -1.31
C SER A 83 2.14 -10.71 -0.48
N ALA A 84 3.20 -10.16 -1.06
CA ALA A 84 4.08 -9.19 -0.41
C ALA A 84 3.33 -7.90 -0.06
N LEU A 85 2.47 -7.41 -0.97
CA LEU A 85 1.64 -6.24 -0.75
C LEU A 85 0.66 -6.45 0.41
N ALA A 86 -0.02 -7.61 0.44
CA ALA A 86 -0.93 -7.96 1.52
C ALA A 86 -0.21 -8.01 2.87
N LEU A 87 0.97 -8.64 2.93
CA LEU A 87 1.79 -8.70 4.14
C LEU A 87 2.30 -7.31 4.58
N ALA A 88 2.75 -6.48 3.63
CA ALA A 88 3.23 -5.13 3.92
C ALA A 88 2.08 -4.23 4.43
N ALA A 89 0.90 -4.32 3.82
CA ALA A 89 -0.29 -3.58 4.25
C ALA A 89 -0.78 -4.04 5.63
N TRP A 90 -0.80 -5.35 5.89
CA TRP A 90 -1.09 -5.91 7.21
C TRP A 90 -0.12 -5.37 8.28
N ASN A 91 1.18 -5.36 7.95
CA ASN A 91 2.20 -4.84 8.84
C ASN A 91 2.05 -3.33 9.10
N LEU A 92 1.63 -2.56 8.10
CA LEU A 92 1.36 -1.13 8.28
C LEU A 92 0.14 -0.90 9.19
N TRP A 93 -0.94 -1.68 8.99
CA TRP A 93 -2.17 -1.58 9.78
C TRP A 93 -1.95 -1.90 11.27
N ARG A 94 -1.26 -2.98 11.58
CA ARG A 94 -0.99 -3.39 12.99
C ARG A 94 -0.14 -2.39 13.78
N HIS A 95 0.54 -1.47 13.09
CA HIS A 95 1.41 -0.46 13.71
C HIS A 95 0.75 0.93 13.75
N GLN A 96 -0.54 1.05 13.43
CA GLN A 96 -1.27 2.31 13.59
C GLN A 96 -1.64 2.53 15.07
N PRO A 97 -1.29 3.69 15.66
CA PRO A 97 -1.76 4.07 16.98
C PRO A 97 -3.29 4.12 17.01
N LEU A 98 -3.91 3.57 18.06
CA LEU A 98 -5.35 3.73 18.28
C LEU A 98 -5.72 5.22 18.37
N PRO A 99 -6.83 5.66 17.77
CA PRO A 99 -7.26 7.06 17.87
C PRO A 99 -7.49 7.45 19.33
N ALA A 100 -6.87 8.55 19.75
CA ALA A 100 -7.03 9.14 21.08
C ALA A 100 -8.44 9.72 21.24
N SER A 101 -9.45 8.88 21.51
CA SER A 101 -10.82 9.36 21.79
C SER A 101 -11.65 8.39 22.65
N ALA A 102 -11.03 7.45 23.36
CA ALA A 102 -11.75 6.59 24.31
C ALA A 102 -11.19 6.62 25.75
N ALA A 103 -10.06 7.30 25.97
CA ALA A 103 -9.37 7.29 27.27
C ALA A 103 -9.50 8.61 28.06
N ASP A 104 -10.14 9.65 27.51
CA ASP A 104 -10.19 10.99 28.13
C ASP A 104 -11.61 11.50 28.41
N VAL A 105 -12.59 10.60 28.53
CA VAL A 105 -13.89 10.95 29.15
C VAL A 105 -13.78 10.63 30.65
N SER A 106 -13.01 11.46 31.37
CA SER A 106 -13.16 11.54 32.82
C SER A 106 -14.48 12.27 33.12
N PRO A 107 -15.41 11.73 33.94
CA PRO A 107 -16.61 12.46 34.31
C PRO A 107 -16.22 13.76 35.03
N PRO A 108 -16.92 14.89 34.78
CA PRO A 108 -16.61 16.15 35.44
C PRO A 108 -16.70 15.95 36.95
N GLY A 109 -15.59 16.27 37.63
CA GLY A 109 -15.44 16.10 39.06
C GLY A 109 -16.57 16.80 39.83
N THR A 110 -17.27 16.03 40.65
CA THR A 110 -18.11 16.56 41.72
C THR A 110 -17.21 17.31 42.71
N VAL A 111 -17.07 18.62 42.54
CA VAL A 111 -16.50 19.50 43.55
C VAL A 111 -17.52 19.61 44.68
N ILE A 112 -17.48 18.71 45.65
CA ILE A 112 -18.19 18.87 46.91
C ILE A 112 -17.30 19.70 47.82
N SER A 113 -17.53 21.02 47.86
CA SER A 113 -16.96 21.90 48.88
C SER A 113 -17.51 21.50 50.26
N PRO A 114 -16.68 21.18 51.26
CA PRO A 114 -17.15 21.05 52.64
C PRO A 114 -17.27 22.46 53.24
N THR A 115 -18.47 23.04 53.19
CA THR A 115 -18.81 24.16 54.09
C THR A 115 -18.96 23.61 55.49
N LEU A 116 -17.95 23.85 56.33
CA LEU A 116 -17.96 23.55 57.76
C LEU A 116 -19.01 24.46 58.45
N PRO A 117 -19.98 23.93 59.21
CA PRO A 117 -20.82 24.77 60.06
C PRO A 117 -20.06 25.07 61.34
N THR A 118 -19.67 26.33 61.54
CA THR A 118 -19.29 26.83 62.86
C THR A 118 -20.55 26.93 63.73
N SER A 119 -20.82 25.89 64.50
CA SER A 119 -21.67 25.97 65.70
C SER A 119 -20.83 26.53 66.86
N GLN A 120 -21.15 27.77 67.26
CA GLN A 120 -21.45 28.30 68.62
C GLN A 120 -20.88 27.55 69.85
N PRO A 121 -20.65 28.21 71.01
CA PRO A 121 -21.35 29.41 71.51
C PRO A 121 -20.48 30.64 71.80
#